data_AF-A0A074S9H3-F1
#
_entry.id   AF-A0A074S9H3-F1
#
_cell.length_a   1.000
_cell.length_b   1.000
_cell.length_c   1.000
_cell.angle_alpha   90.00
_cell.angle_beta   90.00
_cell.angle_gamma   90.00
#
_symmetry.space_group_name_H-M   'P 1'
#
loop_
_entity.id
_entity.type
_entity.pdbx_description
1 polymer ?
#
loop_
_entity_poly.entity_id
_entity_poly.type
_entity_poly.pdbx_seq_one_letter_code
_entity_poly.pdbx_strand_id
1 'polypeptide(L)'
;MASLVAVRSVLSRAPQVHKRVFISAFHSARQNKAVEPAASSGSSNYPYIPGGPVLRGTVNDPTPFPTPNRMHGSHHWAFERLLSVALVPATVSAFVVSPTAYPVLDGILAVSLVVHSHIGFDSMVVDYLHPRKWPIFGPIIKWSLRLLTTGTLIGVYQFNTEDVGLSELVRRVWNA
;
A
#
# COMPACT_ATOMS: atom_id res chain seq x y z
N MET A 1 103.29 -42.77 -54.22
CA MET A 1 102.63 -43.70 -55.15
C MET A 1 101.13 -43.54 -55.00
N ALA A 2 100.44 -43.35 -56.13
CA ALA A 2 99.02 -43.04 -56.23
C ALA A 2 98.13 -44.29 -56.10
N SER A 3 96.81 -44.05 -56.06
CA SER A 3 95.67 -44.99 -56.23
C SER A 3 95.20 -45.65 -54.91
N LEU A 4 93.91 -45.77 -54.54
CA LEU A 4 92.63 -46.00 -55.25
C LEU A 4 91.45 -45.42 -54.41
N VAL A 5 90.46 -44.71 -54.98
CA VAL A 5 89.11 -45.20 -55.40
C VAL A 5 88.38 -46.00 -54.30
N ALA A 6 87.55 -45.38 -53.46
CA ALA A 6 86.10 -45.06 -53.58
C ALA A 6 85.15 -46.27 -53.47
N VAL A 7 84.27 -46.31 -52.44
CA VAL A 7 82.89 -46.86 -52.51
C VAL A 7 81.96 -46.16 -51.49
N ARG A 8 80.75 -45.89 -51.98
CA ARG A 8 79.55 -45.25 -51.38
C ARG A 8 79.06 -45.84 -50.05
N SER A 9 78.38 -45.02 -49.25
CA SER A 9 77.05 -45.36 -48.75
C SER A 9 76.20 -44.09 -48.50
N VAL A 10 75.00 -44.09 -49.07
CA VAL A 10 73.91 -43.15 -48.80
C VAL A 10 72.88 -43.96 -48.03
N LEU A 11 72.51 -43.56 -46.80
CA LEU A 11 71.19 -43.89 -46.27
C LEU A 11 70.76 -42.95 -45.11
N SER A 12 69.68 -42.23 -45.38
CA SER A 12 68.55 -41.84 -44.53
C SER A 12 68.79 -41.39 -43.08
N ARG A 13 68.58 -40.08 -42.86
CA ARG A 13 68.29 -39.49 -41.55
C ARG A 13 66.77 -39.46 -41.36
N ALA A 14 66.23 -40.25 -40.44
CA ALA A 14 64.82 -40.19 -40.03
C ALA A 14 64.69 -39.41 -38.70
N PRO A 15 63.84 -38.39 -38.58
CA PRO A 15 63.57 -37.73 -37.31
C PRO A 15 62.53 -38.52 -36.49
N GLN A 16 62.85 -38.76 -35.21
CA GLN A 16 61.97 -39.40 -34.24
C GLN A 16 60.85 -38.45 -33.81
N VAL A 17 59.60 -38.87 -34.00
CA VAL A 17 58.38 -38.14 -33.67
C VAL A 17 58.14 -38.16 -32.15
N HIS A 18 57.99 -36.98 -31.56
CA HIS A 18 57.70 -36.79 -30.14
C HIS A 18 56.29 -37.31 -29.81
N LYS A 19 56.18 -38.40 -29.03
CA LYS A 19 54.89 -38.91 -28.54
C LYS A 19 54.39 -38.00 -27.41
N ARG A 20 53.34 -37.20 -27.68
CA ARG A 20 52.59 -36.50 -26.62
C ARG A 20 51.71 -37.50 -25.88
N VAL A 21 52.06 -37.79 -24.63
CA VAL A 21 51.23 -38.57 -23.72
C VAL A 21 50.13 -37.66 -23.18
N PHE A 22 48.89 -37.87 -23.61
CA PHE A 22 47.71 -37.27 -22.98
C PHE A 22 47.20 -38.22 -21.90
N ILE A 23 47.48 -37.91 -20.63
CA ILE A 23 46.82 -38.58 -19.51
C ILE A 23 45.46 -37.88 -19.34
N SER A 24 44.39 -38.55 -19.77
CA SER A 24 43.01 -38.15 -19.51
C SER A 24 42.68 -38.39 -18.03
N ALA A 25 42.65 -37.34 -17.22
CA ALA A 25 42.06 -37.39 -15.89
C ALA A 25 40.53 -37.24 -16.03
N PHE A 26 39.81 -38.37 -16.04
CA PHE A 26 38.36 -38.37 -15.90
C PHE A 26 37.98 -37.96 -14.47
N HIS A 27 37.83 -36.66 -14.22
CA HIS A 27 37.14 -36.16 -13.04
C HIS A 27 35.63 -36.33 -13.27
N SER A 28 35.05 -37.40 -12.70
CA SER A 28 33.60 -37.53 -12.59
C SER A 28 33.11 -36.51 -11.56
N ALA A 29 32.72 -35.33 -12.04
CA ALA A 29 32.05 -34.33 -11.22
C ALA A 29 30.66 -34.88 -10.85
N ARG A 30 30.55 -35.47 -9.66
CA ARG A 30 29.26 -35.80 -9.06
C ARG A 30 28.49 -34.50 -8.90
N GLN A 31 27.57 -34.22 -9.84
CA GLN A 31 26.60 -33.14 -9.69
C GLN A 31 25.68 -33.50 -8.52
N ASN A 32 26.05 -33.04 -7.32
CA ASN A 32 25.10 -32.96 -6.23
C ASN A 32 24.07 -31.91 -6.67
N LYS A 33 22.92 -32.35 -7.18
CA LYS A 33 21.75 -31.47 -7.28
C LYS A 33 21.39 -31.09 -5.85
N ALA A 34 21.82 -29.91 -5.41
CA ALA A 34 21.25 -29.28 -4.24
C ALA A 34 19.74 -29.23 -4.48
N VAL A 35 18.97 -29.84 -3.60
CA VAL A 35 17.53 -29.67 -3.57
C VAL A 35 17.32 -28.17 -3.34
N GLU A 36 16.89 -27.46 -4.38
CA GLU A 36 16.47 -26.08 -4.20
C GLU A 36 15.37 -26.08 -3.14
N PRO A 37 15.50 -25.28 -2.07
CA PRO A 37 14.45 -25.19 -1.07
C PRO A 37 13.18 -24.80 -1.82
N ALA A 38 12.15 -25.65 -1.72
CA ALA A 38 10.86 -25.46 -2.37
C ALA A 38 10.48 -23.98 -2.23
N ALA A 39 10.44 -23.27 -3.35
CA ALA A 39 10.09 -21.86 -3.40
C ALA A 39 8.77 -21.73 -2.64
N SER A 40 8.82 -21.13 -1.45
CA SER A 40 7.64 -20.88 -0.64
C SER A 40 6.65 -20.19 -1.55
N SER A 41 5.41 -20.69 -1.57
CA SER A 41 4.27 -20.19 -2.34
C SER A 41 3.87 -18.78 -1.89
N GLY A 42 4.77 -17.82 -2.03
CA GLY A 42 4.59 -16.41 -1.73
C GLY A 42 4.01 -15.71 -2.94
N SER A 43 3.13 -14.74 -2.69
CA SER A 43 2.68 -13.80 -3.73
C SER A 43 3.92 -13.15 -4.37
N SER A 44 3.96 -13.01 -5.71
CA SER A 44 5.07 -12.35 -6.41
C SER A 44 5.33 -10.92 -5.91
N ASN A 45 4.30 -10.29 -5.37
CA ASN A 45 4.36 -8.94 -4.80
C ASN A 45 4.81 -8.92 -3.34
N TYR A 46 4.77 -10.06 -2.64
CA TYR A 46 5.10 -10.17 -1.22
C TYR A 46 5.84 -11.50 -0.96
N PRO A 47 7.13 -11.58 -1.31
CA PRO A 47 7.93 -12.76 -1.00
C PRO A 47 7.91 -13.00 0.52
N TYR A 48 7.55 -14.22 0.91
CA TYR A 48 7.53 -14.62 2.30
C TYR A 48 8.96 -14.84 2.79
N ILE A 49 9.36 -14.13 3.84
CA ILE A 49 10.66 -14.27 4.50
C ILE A 49 10.40 -14.90 5.89
N PRO A 50 10.89 -16.12 6.18
CA PRO A 50 10.69 -16.77 7.46
C PRO A 50 11.22 -15.91 8.62
N GLY A 51 10.33 -15.53 9.55
CA GLY A 51 10.67 -14.70 10.71
C GLY A 51 11.00 -13.23 10.39
N GLY A 52 10.84 -12.80 9.13
CA GLY A 52 11.12 -11.43 8.67
C GLY A 52 9.86 -10.62 8.36
N PRO A 53 9.99 -9.30 8.11
CA PRO A 53 8.88 -8.45 7.67
C PRO A 53 8.36 -8.85 6.27
N VAL A 54 7.08 -8.60 6.02
CA VAL A 54 6.48 -8.74 4.68
C VAL A 54 6.89 -7.54 3.83
N LEU A 55 7.85 -7.73 2.93
CA LEU A 55 8.37 -6.68 2.03
C LEU A 55 7.72 -6.77 0.64
N ARG A 56 7.55 -5.63 -0.04
CA ARG A 56 7.25 -5.61 -1.48
C ARG A 56 8.57 -5.54 -2.25
N GLY A 57 8.96 -6.62 -2.94
CA GLY A 57 10.25 -6.70 -3.63
C GLY A 57 11.39 -7.21 -2.74
N THR A 58 12.63 -6.78 -3.02
CA THR A 58 13.83 -7.12 -2.26
C THR A 58 14.15 -6.08 -1.18
N VAL A 59 15.06 -6.40 -0.26
CA VAL A 59 15.49 -5.51 0.83
C VAL A 59 16.13 -4.21 0.31
N ASN A 60 16.72 -4.23 -0.89
CA ASN A 60 17.45 -3.09 -1.47
C ASN A 60 16.61 -2.26 -2.45
N ASP A 61 15.36 -2.65 -2.70
CA ASP A 61 14.50 -1.92 -3.62
C ASP A 61 13.96 -0.64 -2.95
N PRO A 62 14.02 0.52 -3.62
CA PRO A 62 13.46 1.75 -3.08
C PRO A 62 11.96 1.57 -2.90
N THR A 63 11.42 2.02 -1.76
CA THR A 63 9.98 2.03 -1.55
C THR A 63 9.35 2.98 -2.58
N PRO A 64 8.43 2.52 -3.43
CA PRO A 64 7.79 3.40 -4.39
C PRO A 64 6.88 4.37 -3.63
N PHE A 65 7.17 5.66 -3.71
CA PHE A 65 6.30 6.70 -3.17
C PHE A 65 5.37 7.20 -4.27
N PRO A 66 4.06 7.34 -3.99
CA PRO A 66 3.17 8.02 -4.91
C PRO A 66 3.60 9.48 -5.06
N THR A 67 3.25 10.11 -6.17
CA THR A 67 3.51 11.54 -6.38
C THR A 67 2.85 12.35 -5.25
N PRO A 68 3.57 13.29 -4.60
CA PRO A 68 3.01 14.06 -3.51
C PRO A 68 1.78 14.86 -3.96
N ASN A 69 0.68 14.73 -3.21
CA ASN A 69 -0.54 15.51 -3.44
C ASN A 69 -0.97 16.18 -2.13
N ARG A 70 -0.95 17.52 -2.11
CA ARG A 70 -1.32 18.32 -0.92
C ARG A 70 -2.76 18.09 -0.48
N MET A 71 -3.65 17.68 -1.38
CA MET A 71 -5.05 17.36 -1.06
C MET A 71 -5.19 16.18 -0.10
N HIS A 72 -4.26 15.22 -0.11
CA HIS A 72 -4.28 14.05 0.78
C HIS A 72 -3.52 14.28 2.09
N GLY A 73 -2.89 15.44 2.26
CA GLY A 73 -2.07 15.76 3.41
C GLY A 73 -2.44 17.11 4.01
N SER A 74 -1.65 18.14 3.72
CA SER A 74 -1.77 19.44 4.39
C SER A 74 -3.13 20.12 4.21
N HIS A 75 -3.76 20.03 3.03
CA HIS A 75 -5.08 20.65 2.83
C HIS A 75 -6.18 19.90 3.57
N HIS A 76 -6.15 18.57 3.57
CA HIS A 76 -7.09 17.74 4.33
C HIS A 76 -6.99 18.04 5.83
N TRP A 77 -5.76 18.05 6.36
CA TRP A 77 -5.50 18.38 7.76
C TRP A 77 -5.98 19.79 8.12
N ALA A 78 -5.67 20.79 7.29
CA ALA A 78 -6.08 22.17 7.55
C ALA A 78 -7.61 22.31 7.53
N PHE A 79 -8.28 21.65 6.58
CA PHE A 79 -9.74 21.62 6.50
C PHE A 79 -10.37 20.98 7.74
N GLU A 80 -9.87 19.83 8.20
CA GLU A 80 -10.36 19.18 9.42
C GLU A 80 -10.28 20.09 10.64
N ARG A 81 -9.14 20.77 10.81
CA ARG A 81 -8.93 21.67 11.95
C ARG A 81 -9.83 22.89 11.85
N LEU A 82 -9.96 23.49 10.67
CA LEU A 82 -10.86 24.62 10.42
C LEU A 82 -12.31 24.24 10.70
N LEU A 83 -12.78 23.10 10.19
CA LEU A 83 -14.14 22.62 10.43
C LEU A 83 -14.40 22.38 11.93
N SER A 84 -13.42 21.79 12.63
CA SER A 84 -13.53 21.55 14.08
C SER A 84 -13.62 22.85 14.87
N VAL A 85 -12.81 23.86 14.53
CA VAL A 85 -12.85 25.18 15.17
C VAL A 85 -14.15 25.91 14.85
N ALA A 86 -14.63 25.83 13.60
CA ALA A 86 -15.86 26.47 13.16
C ALA A 86 -17.12 25.88 13.83
N LEU A 87 -17.09 24.60 14.21
CA LEU A 87 -18.20 23.97 14.93
C LEU A 87 -18.43 24.59 16.31
N VAL A 88 -17.40 25.10 16.99
CA VAL A 88 -17.55 25.71 18.32
C VAL A 88 -18.52 26.91 18.32
N PRO A 89 -18.30 27.98 17.54
CA PRO A 89 -19.25 29.08 17.46
C PRO A 89 -20.58 28.67 16.81
N ALA A 90 -20.59 27.71 15.88
CA ALA A 90 -21.84 27.21 15.30
C ALA A 90 -22.73 26.57 16.36
N THR A 91 -22.17 25.74 17.25
CA THR A 91 -22.89 25.15 18.37
C THR A 91 -23.38 26.22 19.34
N VAL A 92 -22.54 27.19 19.71
CA VAL A 92 -22.96 28.32 20.58
C VAL A 92 -24.13 29.08 19.95
N SER A 93 -24.07 29.35 18.64
CA SER A 93 -25.14 30.05 17.95
C SER A 93 -26.49 29.32 18.03
N ALA A 94 -26.48 27.99 18.00
CA ALA A 94 -27.68 27.16 18.10
C ALA A 94 -28.33 27.17 19.49
N PHE A 95 -27.56 27.48 20.54
CA PHE A 95 -28.10 27.64 21.90
C PHE A 95 -28.69 29.02 22.14
N VAL A 96 -28.11 30.06 21.54
CA VAL A 96 -28.51 31.45 21.77
C VAL A 96 -29.67 31.87 20.86
N VAL A 97 -29.68 31.35 19.65
CA VAL A 97 -30.66 31.71 18.62
C VAL A 97 -31.83 30.74 18.65
N SER A 98 -33.06 31.25 18.47
CA SER A 98 -34.24 30.39 18.37
C SER A 98 -34.15 29.47 17.13
N PRO A 99 -34.21 28.13 17.30
CA PRO A 99 -34.18 27.15 16.21
C PRO A 99 -35.09 27.48 15.04
N THR A 100 -36.34 27.83 15.36
CA THR A 100 -37.43 28.04 14.40
C THR A 100 -37.30 29.33 13.60
N ALA A 101 -36.53 30.30 14.08
CA ALA A 101 -36.36 31.59 13.41
C ALA A 101 -35.25 31.57 12.35
N TYR A 102 -34.31 30.60 12.45
CA TYR A 102 -33.12 30.55 11.59
C TYR A 102 -32.81 29.12 11.12
N PRO A 103 -33.70 28.49 10.31
CA PRO A 103 -33.53 27.11 9.85
C PRO A 103 -32.25 26.89 9.02
N VAL A 104 -31.74 27.93 8.35
CA VAL A 104 -30.47 27.86 7.62
C VAL A 104 -29.29 27.64 8.56
N LEU A 105 -29.27 28.29 9.74
CA LEU A 105 -28.20 28.10 10.72
C LEU A 105 -28.22 26.70 11.31
N ASP A 106 -29.43 26.17 11.57
CA ASP A 106 -29.61 24.79 12.02
C ASP A 106 -29.12 23.79 10.95
N GLY A 107 -29.44 24.04 9.68
CA GLY A 107 -28.91 23.28 8.53
C GLY A 107 -27.39 23.32 8.42
N ILE A 108 -26.77 24.50 8.56
CA ILE A 108 -25.30 24.64 8.51
C ILE A 108 -24.65 23.86 9.65
N LEU A 109 -25.16 23.98 10.88
CA LEU A 109 -24.67 23.22 12.03
C LEU A 109 -24.75 21.73 11.76
N ALA A 110 -25.92 21.27 11.29
CA ALA A 110 -26.18 19.87 11.05
C ALA A 110 -25.28 19.25 9.99
N VAL A 111 -25.15 19.90 8.83
CA VAL A 111 -24.27 19.43 7.75
C VAL A 111 -22.81 19.44 8.22
N SER A 112 -22.38 20.50 8.90
CA SER A 112 -21.01 20.60 9.43
C SER A 112 -20.71 19.47 10.43
N LEU A 113 -21.67 19.12 11.29
CA LEU A 113 -21.54 18.04 12.26
C LEU A 113 -21.43 16.68 11.58
N VAL A 114 -22.25 16.42 10.55
CA VAL A 114 -22.20 15.18 9.77
C VAL A 114 -20.88 15.05 9.03
N VAL A 115 -20.40 16.12 8.38
CA VAL A 115 -19.10 16.12 7.67
C VAL A 115 -17.94 15.89 8.65
N HIS A 116 -17.94 16.57 9.79
CA HIS A 116 -16.91 16.37 10.83
C HIS A 116 -16.90 14.93 11.35
N SER A 117 -18.08 14.37 11.60
CA SER A 117 -18.25 12.99 12.04
C SER A 117 -17.78 11.98 10.98
N HIS A 118 -18.08 12.23 9.70
CA HIS A 118 -17.63 11.38 8.59
C HIS A 118 -16.10 11.28 8.55
N ILE A 119 -15.39 12.40 8.66
CA ILE A 119 -13.92 12.42 8.61
C ILE A 119 -13.32 11.72 9.84
N GLY A 120 -13.93 11.94 11.02
CA GLY A 120 -13.54 11.24 12.25
C GLY A 120 -13.70 9.73 12.13
N PHE A 121 -14.84 9.26 11.62
CA PHE A 121 -15.08 7.84 11.39
C PHE A 121 -14.21 7.25 10.27
N ASP A 122 -13.93 7.98 9.19
CA ASP A 122 -13.02 7.51 8.14
C ASP A 122 -11.61 7.31 8.71
N SER A 123 -11.17 8.17 9.63
CA SER A 123 -9.90 8.00 10.36
C SER A 123 -9.89 6.70 11.17
N MET A 124 -10.97 6.39 11.90
CA MET A 124 -11.11 5.12 12.63
C MET A 124 -11.06 3.90 11.69
N VAL A 125 -11.71 4.00 10.52
CA VAL A 125 -11.72 2.92 9.52
C VAL A 125 -10.30 2.69 8.95
N VAL A 126 -9.58 3.76 8.64
CA VAL A 126 -8.21 3.67 8.10
C VAL A 126 -7.23 3.08 9.11
N ASP A 127 -7.37 3.44 10.39
CA ASP A 127 -6.47 3.01 11.46
C ASP A 127 -6.73 1.57 11.93
N TYR A 128 -7.99 1.20 12.12
CA TYR A 128 -8.35 -0.09 12.75
C TYR A 128 -8.84 -1.16 11.76
N LEU A 129 -9.46 -0.75 10.65
CA LEU A 129 -10.10 -1.64 9.67
C LEU A 129 -9.38 -1.61 8.31
N HIS A 130 -8.07 -1.40 8.33
CA HIS A 130 -7.26 -1.32 7.13
C HIS A 130 -7.37 -2.59 6.25
N PRO A 131 -7.55 -2.47 4.92
CA PRO A 131 -7.79 -3.62 4.03
C PRO A 131 -6.65 -4.64 3.98
N ARG A 132 -5.43 -4.23 4.37
CA ARG A 132 -4.27 -5.12 4.53
C ARG A 132 -4.51 -6.20 5.60
N LYS A 133 -5.17 -5.85 6.70
CA LYS A 133 -5.51 -6.78 7.79
C LYS A 133 -6.91 -7.37 7.61
N TRP A 134 -7.84 -6.58 7.08
CA TRP A 134 -9.24 -6.92 6.92
C TRP A 134 -9.68 -6.77 5.45
N PRO A 135 -9.31 -7.69 4.54
CA PRO A 135 -9.52 -7.53 3.11
C PRO A 135 -11.00 -7.52 2.69
N ILE A 136 -11.88 -8.14 3.49
CA ILE A 136 -13.33 -8.18 3.25
C ILE A 136 -14.03 -7.04 3.99
N PHE A 137 -13.83 -6.94 5.31
CA PHE A 137 -14.53 -5.96 6.13
C PHE A 137 -14.10 -4.51 5.87
N GLY A 138 -12.82 -4.25 5.59
CA GLY A 138 -12.31 -2.89 5.35
C GLY A 138 -13.07 -2.18 4.22
N PRO A 139 -13.16 -2.76 3.01
CA PRO A 139 -13.93 -2.19 1.91
C PRO A 139 -15.43 -2.05 2.21
N ILE A 140 -16.04 -3.06 2.84
CA ILE A 140 -17.48 -3.02 3.18
C ILE A 140 -17.76 -1.85 4.11
N ILE A 141 -17.05 -1.74 5.23
CA ILE A 141 -17.27 -0.68 6.22
C ILE A 141 -16.99 0.71 5.64
N LYS A 142 -15.96 0.84 4.80
CA LYS A 142 -15.69 2.10 4.09
C LYS A 142 -16.87 2.54 3.23
N TRP A 143 -17.50 1.63 2.49
CA TRP A 143 -18.68 1.94 1.68
C TRP A 143 -19.93 2.15 2.53
N SER A 144 -20.13 1.36 3.58
CA SER A 144 -21.21 1.56 4.55
C SER A 144 -21.14 2.95 5.18
N LEU A 145 -19.95 3.41 5.59
CA LEU A 145 -19.78 4.75 6.15
C LEU A 145 -20.22 5.83 5.16
N ARG A 146 -19.86 5.71 3.88
CA ARG A 146 -20.28 6.65 2.83
C ARG A 146 -21.80 6.63 2.63
N LEU A 147 -22.40 5.45 2.56
CA LEU A 147 -23.85 5.31 2.42
C LEU A 147 -24.60 5.91 3.60
N LEU A 148 -24.16 5.60 4.82
CA LEU A 148 -24.74 6.16 6.04
C LEU A 148 -24.60 7.67 6.07
N THR A 149 -23.45 8.22 5.71
CA THR A 149 -23.23 9.67 5.68
C THR A 149 -24.17 10.36 4.68
N THR A 150 -24.30 9.82 3.47
CA THR A 150 -25.25 10.35 2.47
C THR A 150 -26.69 10.23 2.96
N GLY A 151 -27.07 9.09 3.54
CA GLY A 151 -28.40 8.89 4.12
C GLY A 151 -28.70 9.88 5.24
N THR A 152 -27.74 10.12 6.15
CA THR A 152 -27.85 11.11 7.21
C THR A 152 -27.98 12.52 6.64
N LEU A 153 -27.21 12.90 5.63
CA LEU A 153 -27.34 14.22 4.99
C LEU A 153 -28.73 14.42 4.38
N ILE A 154 -29.27 13.42 3.69
CA ILE A 154 -30.62 13.47 3.13
C ILE A 154 -31.67 13.58 4.24
N GLY A 155 -31.55 12.76 5.29
CA GLY A 155 -32.47 12.78 6.42
C GLY A 155 -32.45 14.10 7.17
N VAL A 156 -31.28 14.66 7.43
CA VAL A 156 -31.11 15.98 8.06
C VAL A 156 -31.69 17.09 7.19
N TYR A 157 -31.48 17.03 5.88
CA TYR A 157 -32.08 17.99 4.95
C TYR A 157 -33.61 17.96 5.05
N GLN A 158 -34.21 16.77 4.90
CA GLN A 158 -35.67 16.62 5.02
C GLN A 158 -36.19 17.05 6.39
N PHE A 159 -35.48 16.71 7.47
CA PHE A 159 -35.87 17.06 8.83
C PHE A 159 -35.84 18.57 9.11
N ASN A 160 -34.92 19.29 8.48
CA ASN A 160 -34.84 20.75 8.61
C ASN A 160 -35.79 21.51 7.66
N THR A 161 -36.23 20.90 6.54
CA THR A 161 -37.12 21.58 5.57
C THR A 161 -38.59 21.23 5.78
N GLU A 162 -38.92 19.98 6.11
CA GLU A 162 -40.29 19.47 6.18
C GLU A 162 -40.77 19.17 7.62
N ASP A 163 -39.87 19.20 8.60
CA ASP A 163 -40.17 18.88 10.01
C ASP A 163 -39.68 20.00 10.94
N VAL A 164 -39.64 19.71 12.23
CA VAL A 164 -39.39 20.62 13.34
C VAL A 164 -37.97 21.22 13.34
N GLY A 165 -36.99 20.53 12.74
CA GLY A 165 -35.58 20.92 12.76
C GLY A 165 -34.79 20.37 13.95
N LEU A 166 -33.48 20.19 13.76
CA LEU A 166 -32.60 19.49 14.70
C LEU A 166 -32.50 20.16 16.07
N SER A 167 -32.22 21.45 16.09
CA SER A 167 -32.04 22.19 17.34
C SER A 167 -33.34 22.30 18.15
N GLU A 168 -34.49 22.40 17.48
CA GLU A 168 -35.81 22.37 18.12
C GLU A 168 -36.17 20.96 18.61
N LEU A 169 -35.82 19.90 17.88
CA LEU A 169 -35.95 18.53 18.38
C LEU A 169 -35.16 18.33 19.68
N VAL A 170 -33.90 18.77 19.71
CA VAL A 170 -33.07 18.68 20.92
C VAL A 170 -33.72 19.42 22.08
N ARG A 171 -34.23 20.63 21.83
CA ARG A 171 -34.97 21.42 22.83
C ARG A 171 -36.20 20.70 23.35
N ARG A 172 -37.00 20.06 22.49
CA ARG A 172 -38.22 19.34 22.90
C ARG A 172 -37.89 18.09 23.69
N VAL A 173 -36.89 17.31 23.26
CA VAL A 173 -36.42 16.12 23.97
C VAL A 173 -35.87 16.47 25.34
N TRP A 174 -35.19 17.62 25.48
CA TRP A 174 -34.66 18.06 26.78
C TRP A 174 -35.73 18.44 27.81
N ASN A 175 -36.91 18.88 27.34
CA ASN A 175 -38.02 19.27 28.20
C ASN A 175 -39.13 18.19 28.29
N ALA A 176 -38.89 17.01 27.71
CA ALA A 176 -39.80 15.86 27.77
C ALA A 176 -39.62 15.09 29.09
#